data_AF-A0A5C4LGL6-F1
#
_entry.id   AF-A0A5C4LGL6-F1
#
_cell.length_a   1.000
_cell.length_b   1.000
_cell.length_c   1.000
_cell.angle_alpha   90.00
_cell.angle_beta   90.00
_cell.angle_gamma   90.00
#
_symmetry.space_group_name_H-M   'P 1'
#
loop_
_entity.id
_entity.type
_entity.pdbx_description
1 polymer ?
#
loop_
_entity_poly.entity_id
_entity_poly.type
_entity_poly.pdbx_seq_one_letter_code
_entity_poly.pdbx_strand_id
1 'polypeptide(L)'
;MPQVSRHIRDREARERSPHRSRPPGAATEKGTRPMAGSHLASPVRHVATVLAVAGGMALQVGPVQAAPRQASAGSRQPGDGSETYRGYRLEMAQDVPNAEIGPLRRAAEHQVDIIERTSLDDGVKAFLRRFPVVVRSGSGAGSHYNGGESVTLAVDDPNDRRPILLHEYMHVFHFRKMPGGRNNPDIMTFYERARNGGFYPAGAYVLKNRAEFFAMTASVYLHGTLAREPFTRDELRQKQPVYYRFLTRLFGPVGAGADADGEPLLSTATE
;
A
#
# COMPACT_ATOMS: atom_id res chain seq x y z
N MET A 1 48.52 36.82 36.63
CA MET A 1 47.93 37.46 37.83
C MET A 1 47.44 38.83 37.40
N PRO A 2 46.21 39.27 37.77
CA PRO A 2 45.28 38.70 38.74
C PRO A 2 44.11 37.95 38.05
N GLN A 3 43.47 36.89 38.59
CA GLN A 3 42.79 36.73 39.89
C GLN A 3 41.59 37.71 40.03
N VAL A 4 40.39 37.35 40.50
CA VAL A 4 39.85 36.09 41.03
C VAL A 4 38.34 36.30 41.27
N SER A 5 37.58 35.19 41.36
CA SER A 5 36.45 35.01 42.30
C SER A 5 35.11 35.73 42.01
N ARG A 6 33.94 35.20 42.38
CA ARG A 6 33.59 34.15 43.35
C ARG A 6 32.08 33.80 43.21
N HIS A 7 31.74 32.55 43.55
CA HIS A 7 30.63 32.13 44.45
C HIS A 7 29.17 32.43 44.05
N ILE A 8 28.12 31.68 44.44
CA ILE A 8 27.85 30.52 45.32
C ILE A 8 26.39 30.13 44.96
N ARG A 9 26.08 28.85 44.66
CA ARG A 9 25.58 27.79 45.57
C ARG A 9 24.07 27.85 45.90
N ASP A 10 23.50 26.64 45.83
CA ASP A 10 22.51 26.02 46.72
C ASP A 10 21.02 26.41 46.64
N ARG A 11 20.19 25.43 46.22
CA ARG A 11 19.30 24.61 47.08
C ARG A 11 18.49 23.65 46.18
N GLU A 12 18.60 22.33 46.30
CA GLU A 12 17.93 21.46 47.31
C GLU A 12 16.40 21.71 47.40
N ALA A 13 15.49 20.74 47.45
CA ALA A 13 15.53 19.28 47.42
C ALA A 13 14.06 18.76 47.46
N ARG A 14 13.88 17.49 47.09
CA ARG A 14 12.94 16.48 47.67
C ARG A 14 11.42 16.67 47.59
N GLU A 15 10.75 15.65 47.04
CA GLU A 15 9.77 14.74 47.70
C GLU A 15 9.28 13.71 46.65
N ARG A 16 9.66 12.42 46.71
CA ARG A 16 9.06 11.28 47.44
C ARG A 16 7.61 10.88 47.04
N SER A 17 7.54 9.83 46.22
CA SER A 17 6.49 8.79 45.96
C SER A 17 5.84 8.17 47.24
N PRO A 18 4.89 7.17 47.23
CA PRO A 18 4.16 6.44 46.15
C PRO A 18 2.67 6.01 46.45
N HIS A 19 2.05 5.28 45.50
CA HIS A 19 1.11 4.12 45.60
C HIS A 19 -0.27 4.12 46.31
N ARG A 20 -1.25 3.49 45.61
CA ARG A 20 -2.45 2.68 46.01
C ARG A 20 -3.78 3.27 45.49
N SER A 21 -4.83 2.56 45.09
CA SER A 21 -5.13 1.15 44.82
C SER A 21 -6.54 1.10 44.18
N ARG A 22 -6.76 0.22 43.20
CA ARG A 22 -8.07 -0.41 42.85
C ARG A 22 -8.29 -1.60 43.82
N PRO A 23 -9.52 -2.14 44.10
CA PRO A 23 -10.30 -2.97 43.15
C PRO A 23 -11.86 -2.99 43.46
N PRO A 24 -12.66 -4.09 43.30
CA PRO A 24 -13.43 -4.48 42.11
C PRO A 24 -14.92 -4.83 42.37
N GLY A 25 -15.68 -5.19 41.32
CA GLY A 25 -16.96 -5.93 41.38
C GLY A 25 -17.70 -5.81 40.03
N ALA A 26 -18.50 -6.75 39.54
CA ALA A 26 -18.75 -8.17 39.81
C ALA A 26 -19.43 -8.75 38.55
N ALA A 27 -19.38 -10.07 38.38
CA ALA A 27 -19.85 -10.83 37.22
C ALA A 27 -21.32 -11.26 37.31
N THR A 28 -21.94 -11.63 36.17
CA THR A 28 -22.97 -12.69 35.89
C THR A 28 -23.66 -12.36 34.54
N GLU A 29 -24.20 -13.24 33.68
CA GLU A 29 -24.32 -14.70 33.56
C GLU A 29 -24.76 -15.04 32.11
N LYS A 30 -24.55 -16.32 31.72
CA LYS A 30 -25.25 -17.23 30.76
C LYS A 30 -26.39 -16.69 29.87
N GLY A 31 -26.67 -17.18 28.67
CA GLY A 31 -26.48 -18.50 28.04
C GLY A 31 -27.24 -18.54 26.69
N THR A 32 -26.81 -19.34 25.72
CA THR A 32 -27.48 -20.56 25.21
C THR A 32 -27.99 -20.37 23.75
N ARG A 33 -27.38 -21.11 22.82
CA ARG A 33 -27.84 -21.47 21.45
C ARG A 33 -29.16 -22.27 21.52
N PRO A 34 -30.02 -22.44 20.46
CA PRO A 34 -29.60 -23.07 19.19
C PRO A 34 -30.44 -22.84 17.88
N MET A 35 -29.82 -23.23 16.76
CA MET A 35 -30.32 -23.98 15.58
C MET A 35 -31.38 -23.45 14.59
N ALA A 36 -31.19 -23.96 13.36
CA ALA A 36 -32.07 -24.03 12.17
C ALA A 36 -32.29 -22.69 11.45
N GLY A 37 -32.02 -22.54 10.15
CA GLY A 37 -32.08 -23.49 9.05
C GLY A 37 -33.08 -22.91 8.06
N SER A 38 -32.69 -22.74 6.79
CA SER A 38 -33.54 -22.93 5.60
C SER A 38 -32.86 -22.37 4.35
N HIS A 39 -32.76 -23.28 3.38
CA HIS A 39 -32.46 -23.07 1.97
C HIS A 39 -33.38 -22.04 1.32
N LEU A 40 -32.88 -21.30 0.33
CA LEU A 40 -33.57 -20.79 -0.86
C LEU A 40 -32.46 -20.36 -1.84
N ALA A 41 -32.00 -21.26 -2.71
CA ALA A 41 -32.47 -21.44 -4.08
C ALA A 41 -32.25 -20.18 -4.96
N SER A 42 -31.12 -20.20 -5.67
CA SER A 42 -30.80 -19.30 -6.78
C SER A 42 -31.78 -19.47 -7.94
N PRO A 43 -32.28 -18.39 -8.57
CA PRO A 43 -32.82 -18.48 -9.91
C PRO A 43 -31.68 -18.40 -10.93
N VAL A 44 -31.38 -19.56 -11.54
CA VAL A 44 -30.61 -19.70 -12.78
C VAL A 44 -31.35 -18.95 -13.88
N ARG A 45 -30.84 -17.80 -14.32
CA ARG A 45 -31.32 -17.16 -15.56
C ARG A 45 -30.60 -17.79 -16.75
N HIS A 46 -31.37 -18.53 -17.53
CA HIS A 46 -30.98 -18.98 -18.86
C HIS A 46 -30.95 -17.75 -19.78
N VAL A 47 -29.80 -17.47 -20.39
CA VAL A 47 -29.72 -16.59 -21.56
C VAL A 47 -29.30 -17.48 -22.72
N ALA A 48 -30.28 -17.79 -23.56
CA ALA A 48 -30.09 -18.44 -24.84
C ALA A 48 -29.66 -17.40 -25.88
N THR A 49 -28.57 -17.72 -26.57
CA THR A 49 -28.37 -17.67 -28.02
C THR A 49 -28.69 -16.37 -28.77
N VAL A 50 -27.68 -15.77 -29.42
CA VAL A 50 -27.62 -15.68 -30.90
C VAL A 50 -26.14 -15.66 -31.34
N LEU A 51 -25.76 -16.70 -32.08
CA LEU A 51 -24.56 -16.78 -32.90
C LEU A 51 -24.89 -16.10 -34.23
N ALA A 52 -24.14 -15.06 -34.62
CA ALA A 52 -24.19 -14.52 -35.97
C ALA A 52 -22.77 -14.58 -36.57
N VAL A 53 -22.60 -15.49 -37.54
CA VAL A 53 -21.43 -15.60 -38.40
C VAL A 53 -21.80 -15.01 -39.75
N ALA A 54 -21.10 -13.95 -40.15
CA ALA A 54 -20.86 -13.51 -41.52
C ALA A 54 -19.59 -12.62 -41.43
N GLY A 55 -18.48 -12.86 -42.10
CA GLY A 55 -18.29 -13.33 -43.47
C GLY A 55 -18.03 -12.11 -44.35
N GLY A 56 -16.78 -11.89 -44.79
CA GLY A 56 -16.48 -10.92 -45.86
C GLY A 56 -15.20 -10.08 -45.68
N MET A 57 -14.15 -10.51 -46.38
CA MET A 57 -12.86 -9.87 -46.62
C MET A 57 -12.93 -8.44 -47.17
N ALA A 58 -11.96 -7.58 -46.80
CA ALA A 58 -11.17 -6.79 -47.75
C ALA A 58 -9.99 -6.10 -47.04
N LEU A 59 -8.78 -6.48 -47.43
CA LEU A 59 -7.53 -5.76 -47.16
C LEU A 59 -7.46 -4.55 -48.09
N GLN A 60 -7.30 -3.35 -47.53
CA GLN A 60 -6.78 -2.18 -48.25
C GLN A 60 -5.57 -1.64 -47.47
N VAL A 61 -4.39 -1.96 -47.99
CA VAL A 61 -3.11 -1.38 -47.58
C VAL A 61 -2.88 -0.15 -48.45
N GLY A 62 -3.12 1.04 -47.88
CA GLY A 62 -2.70 2.32 -48.44
C GLY A 62 -1.46 2.84 -47.71
N PRO A 63 -0.51 3.51 -48.39
CA PRO A 63 0.68 4.05 -47.75
C PRO A 63 0.31 5.31 -46.96
N VAL A 64 0.43 5.26 -45.63
CA VAL A 64 0.31 6.45 -44.78
C VAL A 64 1.68 7.11 -44.67
N GLN A 65 1.79 8.26 -45.33
CA GLN A 65 2.94 9.15 -45.27
C GLN A 65 3.08 9.68 -43.84
N ALA A 66 4.21 9.38 -43.20
CA ALA A 66 4.56 9.85 -41.87
C ALA A 66 4.85 11.36 -41.91
N ALA A 67 3.87 12.17 -41.54
CA ALA A 67 4.10 13.57 -41.18
C ALA A 67 4.64 13.64 -39.73
N PRO A 68 5.60 14.54 -39.44
CA PRO A 68 6.18 14.67 -38.11
C PRO A 68 5.12 15.18 -37.12
N ARG A 69 4.79 14.36 -36.11
CA ARG A 69 4.00 14.80 -34.95
C ARG A 69 4.79 15.86 -34.20
N GLN A 70 4.40 17.11 -34.41
CA GLN A 70 4.70 18.21 -33.49
C GLN A 70 4.24 17.79 -32.08
N ALA A 71 5.15 17.84 -31.12
CA ALA A 71 4.86 17.63 -29.72
C ALA A 71 3.90 18.74 -29.25
N SER A 72 2.61 18.41 -29.14
CA SER A 72 1.63 19.30 -28.52
C SER A 72 1.83 19.29 -27.01
N ALA A 73 2.15 20.46 -26.48
CA ALA A 73 2.04 20.79 -25.06
C ALA A 73 0.64 20.40 -24.54
N GLY A 74 0.60 19.88 -23.31
CA GLY A 74 -0.56 19.21 -22.72
C GLY A 74 -1.88 19.94 -22.94
N SER A 75 -2.78 19.29 -23.68
CA SER A 75 -4.17 19.70 -23.81
C SER A 75 -4.95 19.23 -22.58
N ARG A 76 -5.43 20.19 -21.77
CA ARG A 76 -6.51 19.94 -20.81
C ARG A 76 -7.77 19.60 -21.60
N GLN A 77 -8.21 18.35 -21.52
CA GLN A 77 -9.51 17.94 -22.03
C GLN A 77 -10.58 18.26 -20.96
N PRO A 78 -11.64 19.03 -21.25
CA PRO A 78 -12.69 19.31 -20.28
C PRO A 78 -13.67 18.12 -20.19
N GLY A 79 -14.00 17.67 -18.97
CA GLY A 79 -15.32 17.11 -18.67
C GLY A 79 -15.45 15.67 -18.16
N ASP A 80 -14.67 15.23 -17.17
CA ASP A 80 -15.07 14.12 -16.27
C ASP A 80 -14.66 14.35 -14.79
N GLY A 81 -14.05 15.51 -14.49
CA GLY A 81 -13.50 15.81 -13.16
C GLY A 81 -12.18 15.09 -12.84
N SER A 82 -11.65 14.30 -13.79
CA SER A 82 -10.35 13.67 -13.68
C SER A 82 -9.25 14.65 -14.09
N GLU A 83 -8.21 14.77 -13.27
CA GLU A 83 -7.00 15.50 -13.61
C GLU A 83 -5.79 14.59 -13.50
N THR A 84 -4.82 14.79 -14.39
CA THR A 84 -3.58 14.01 -14.38
C THR A 84 -2.49 14.79 -13.64
N TYR A 85 -1.94 14.20 -12.58
CA TYR A 85 -0.78 14.74 -11.86
C TYR A 85 0.37 13.75 -11.93
N ARG A 86 1.51 14.15 -12.53
CA ARG A 86 2.69 13.28 -12.77
C ARG A 86 2.35 11.93 -13.43
N GLY A 87 1.32 11.93 -14.28
CA GLY A 87 0.83 10.73 -14.97
C GLY A 87 -0.18 9.88 -14.18
N TYR A 88 -0.50 10.23 -12.93
CA TYR A 88 -1.57 9.58 -12.17
C TYR A 88 -2.89 10.30 -12.41
N ARG A 89 -3.95 9.54 -12.67
CA ARG A 89 -5.31 10.07 -12.78
C ARG A 89 -5.92 10.20 -11.39
N LEU A 90 -6.25 11.42 -11.00
CA LEU A 90 -6.91 11.75 -9.73
C LEU A 90 -8.36 12.15 -10.04
N GLU A 91 -9.30 11.44 -9.44
CA GLU A 91 -10.74 11.62 -9.64
C GLU A 91 -11.38 11.96 -8.30
N MET A 92 -12.04 13.12 -8.17
CA MET A 92 -12.81 13.42 -6.97
C MET A 92 -14.10 12.59 -7.00
N ALA A 93 -14.44 11.93 -5.90
CA ALA A 93 -15.72 11.23 -5.80
C ALA A 93 -16.89 12.23 -5.91
N GLN A 94 -18.03 11.78 -6.44
CA GLN A 94 -19.19 12.63 -6.73
C GLN A 94 -19.81 13.28 -5.48
N ASP A 95 -19.60 12.68 -4.32
CA ASP A 95 -20.09 13.14 -3.02
C ASP A 95 -19.13 14.13 -2.33
N VAL A 96 -17.98 14.45 -2.93
CA VAL A 96 -17.03 15.44 -2.39
C VAL A 96 -17.59 16.87 -2.53
N PRO A 97 -17.73 17.64 -1.44
CA PRO A 97 -18.16 19.03 -1.50
C PRO A 97 -17.18 19.90 -2.29
N ASN A 98 -17.68 20.85 -3.09
CA ASN A 98 -16.84 21.76 -3.89
C ASN A 98 -15.77 22.49 -3.07
N ALA A 99 -16.08 22.87 -1.83
CA ALA A 99 -15.14 23.54 -0.93
C ALA A 99 -13.94 22.66 -0.52
N GLU A 100 -14.09 21.33 -0.57
CA GLU A 100 -13.06 20.36 -0.18
C GLU A 100 -12.18 19.92 -1.36
N ILE A 101 -12.63 20.10 -2.61
CA ILE A 101 -11.90 19.65 -3.81
C ILE A 101 -10.45 20.14 -3.83
N GLY A 102 -10.23 21.44 -3.57
CA GLY A 102 -8.89 22.04 -3.59
C GLY A 102 -7.94 21.41 -2.54
N PRO A 103 -8.31 21.41 -1.25
CA PRO A 103 -7.54 20.73 -0.20
C PRO A 103 -7.30 19.23 -0.45
N LEU A 104 -8.35 18.46 -0.78
CA LEU A 104 -8.25 17.01 -1.01
C LEU A 104 -7.32 16.70 -2.20
N ARG A 105 -7.39 17.52 -3.25
CA ARG A 105 -6.48 17.39 -4.38
C ARG A 105 -5.03 17.59 -3.96
N ARG A 106 -4.71 18.65 -3.22
CA ARG A 106 -3.34 18.88 -2.74
C ARG A 106 -2.83 17.73 -1.88
N ALA A 107 -3.71 17.15 -1.05
CA ALA A 107 -3.37 15.98 -0.26
C ALA A 107 -3.12 14.73 -1.11
N ALA A 108 -3.93 14.49 -2.15
CA ALA A 108 -3.70 13.42 -3.10
C ALA A 108 -2.41 13.61 -3.91
N GLU A 109 -2.13 14.82 -4.38
CA GLU A 109 -0.89 15.17 -5.07
C GLU A 109 0.34 14.96 -4.18
N HIS A 110 0.26 15.32 -2.89
CA HIS A 110 1.33 15.04 -1.93
C HIS A 110 1.59 13.54 -1.77
N GLN A 111 0.53 12.72 -1.72
CA GLN A 111 0.65 11.28 -1.68
C GLN A 111 1.28 10.70 -2.96
N VAL A 112 0.98 11.27 -4.12
CA VAL A 112 1.68 10.96 -5.38
C VAL A 112 3.16 11.32 -5.30
N ASP A 113 3.50 12.49 -4.79
CA ASP A 113 4.90 12.89 -4.61
C ASP A 113 5.68 11.95 -3.69
N ILE A 114 5.03 11.36 -2.67
CA ILE A 114 5.65 10.32 -1.83
C ILE A 114 6.06 9.11 -2.68
N ILE A 115 5.19 8.66 -3.59
CA ILE A 115 5.47 7.51 -4.47
C ILE A 115 6.60 7.84 -5.45
N GLU A 116 6.56 9.04 -6.04
CA GLU A 116 7.57 9.45 -7.02
C GLU A 116 8.98 9.57 -6.43
N ARG A 117 9.09 9.88 -5.13
CA ARG A 117 10.36 9.88 -4.38
C ARG A 117 10.89 8.48 -4.01
N THR A 118 10.10 7.42 -4.20
CA THR A 118 10.57 6.04 -3.92
C THR A 118 11.52 5.54 -5.00
N SER A 119 12.26 4.47 -4.67
CA SER A 119 13.15 3.74 -5.59
C SER A 119 12.42 2.80 -6.55
N LEU A 120 11.09 2.85 -6.63
CA LEU A 120 10.35 2.06 -7.62
C LEU A 120 10.83 2.41 -9.03
N ASP A 121 11.09 1.40 -9.85
CA ASP A 121 11.47 1.61 -11.24
C ASP A 121 10.33 2.22 -12.06
N ASP A 122 10.68 2.85 -13.17
CA ASP A 122 9.73 3.55 -14.03
C ASP A 122 8.66 2.62 -14.62
N GLY A 123 8.99 1.35 -14.84
CA GLY A 123 8.03 0.35 -15.32
C GLY A 123 6.97 0.01 -14.27
N VAL A 124 7.36 -0.07 -13.00
CA VAL A 124 6.42 -0.21 -11.88
C VAL A 124 5.59 1.05 -11.70
N LYS A 125 6.19 2.24 -11.73
CA LYS A 125 5.44 3.51 -11.65
C LYS A 125 4.44 3.64 -12.80
N ALA A 126 4.85 3.34 -14.03
CA ALA A 126 3.98 3.33 -15.21
C ALA A 126 2.83 2.32 -15.08
N PHE A 127 3.10 1.14 -14.50
CA PHE A 127 2.07 0.16 -14.19
C PHE A 127 1.03 0.71 -13.20
N LEU A 128 1.47 1.32 -12.10
CA LEU A 128 0.59 1.86 -11.05
C LEU A 128 -0.28 3.01 -11.56
N ARG A 129 0.26 3.89 -12.41
CA ARG A 129 -0.45 5.02 -13.04
C ARG A 129 -1.70 4.61 -13.84
N ARG A 130 -1.84 3.33 -14.20
CA ARG A 130 -3.03 2.81 -14.90
C ARG A 130 -4.26 2.66 -14.02
N PHE A 131 -4.11 2.73 -12.70
CA PHE A 131 -5.19 2.60 -11.74
C PHE A 131 -5.56 4.00 -11.22
N PRO A 132 -6.71 4.56 -11.60
CA PRO A 132 -7.14 5.87 -11.12
C PRO A 132 -7.27 5.89 -9.60
N VAL A 133 -6.98 7.05 -9.02
CA VAL A 133 -7.15 7.32 -7.59
C VAL A 133 -8.45 8.09 -7.41
N VAL A 134 -9.44 7.43 -6.81
CA VAL A 134 -10.71 8.05 -6.41
C VAL A 134 -10.52 8.66 -5.04
N VAL A 135 -10.47 9.99 -4.99
CA VAL A 135 -10.26 10.79 -3.78
C VAL A 135 -11.61 11.07 -3.13
N ARG A 136 -11.72 10.74 -1.84
CA ARG A 136 -12.93 10.93 -1.02
C ARG A 136 -12.61 11.78 0.21
N SER A 137 -13.63 12.44 0.74
CA SER A 137 -13.56 13.08 2.04
C SER A 137 -13.27 12.05 3.15
N GLY A 138 -12.52 12.47 4.18
CA GLY A 138 -11.98 11.58 5.23
C GLY A 138 -13.00 10.91 6.16
N SER A 139 -14.29 11.21 6.04
CA SER A 139 -15.34 10.75 6.95
C SER A 139 -16.00 9.44 6.47
N GLY A 140 -15.38 8.29 6.73
CA GLY A 140 -16.15 7.04 6.89
C GLY A 140 -15.51 5.72 6.45
N ALA A 141 -14.83 5.64 5.30
CA ALA A 141 -14.39 4.35 4.73
C ALA A 141 -12.88 4.08 4.78
N GLY A 142 -12.06 5.12 4.99
CA GLY A 142 -10.60 5.03 4.88
C GLY A 142 -10.11 4.73 3.46
N SER A 143 -8.81 4.87 3.26
CA SER A 143 -8.16 4.49 2.00
C SER A 143 -8.14 2.97 1.86
N HIS A 144 -8.34 2.47 0.64
CA HIS A 144 -8.33 1.03 0.36
C HIS A 144 -8.19 0.71 -1.14
N TYR A 145 -7.60 -0.45 -1.43
CA TYR A 145 -7.71 -1.16 -2.70
C TYR A 145 -8.27 -2.58 -2.49
N ASN A 146 -9.40 -2.88 -3.12
CA ASN A 146 -10.09 -4.16 -2.94
C ASN A 146 -9.81 -5.18 -4.07
N GLY A 147 -9.05 -4.81 -5.10
CA GLY A 147 -8.82 -5.63 -6.29
C GLY A 147 -9.59 -5.16 -7.54
N GLY A 148 -10.30 -4.04 -7.49
CA GLY A 148 -10.96 -3.42 -8.64
C GLY A 148 -10.03 -2.63 -9.57
N GLU A 149 -10.60 -1.73 -10.37
CA GLU A 149 -9.88 -0.94 -11.37
C GLU A 149 -9.36 0.41 -10.85
N SER A 150 -9.68 0.78 -9.61
CA SER A 150 -9.26 2.04 -8.99
C SER A 150 -8.83 1.85 -7.53
N VAL A 151 -8.09 2.83 -7.02
CA VAL A 151 -7.70 2.95 -5.61
C VAL A 151 -8.57 4.02 -4.95
N THR A 152 -9.14 3.74 -3.79
CA THR A 152 -9.81 4.78 -2.99
C THR A 152 -8.78 5.42 -2.05
N LEU A 153 -8.67 6.73 -2.08
CA LEU A 153 -7.83 7.53 -1.19
C LEU A 153 -8.70 8.47 -0.36
N ALA A 154 -8.69 8.27 0.95
CA ALA A 154 -9.30 9.17 1.92
C ALA A 154 -8.17 9.84 2.73
N VAL A 155 -7.83 11.07 2.34
CA VAL A 155 -6.81 11.91 2.97
C VAL A 155 -7.27 13.36 2.93
N ASP A 156 -7.17 14.06 4.05
CA ASP A 156 -7.66 15.43 4.24
C ASP A 156 -6.54 16.43 4.59
N ASP A 157 -5.43 15.96 5.15
CA ASP A 157 -4.25 16.79 5.42
C ASP A 157 -3.25 16.78 4.25
N PRO A 158 -2.99 17.91 3.58
CA PRO A 158 -1.99 18.01 2.52
C PRO A 158 -0.54 17.83 2.99
N ASN A 159 -0.30 17.80 4.30
CA ASN A 159 0.99 17.55 4.90
C ASN A 159 1.11 16.14 5.50
N ASP A 160 0.13 15.26 5.27
CA ASP A 160 0.20 13.89 5.78
C ASP A 160 1.36 13.14 5.14
N ARG A 161 2.39 12.89 5.94
CA ARG A 161 3.62 12.22 5.51
C ARG A 161 3.50 10.70 5.50
N ARG A 162 2.39 10.14 6.01
CA ARG A 162 2.16 8.69 5.97
C ARG A 162 2.04 8.25 4.52
N PRO A 163 2.66 7.14 4.10
CA PRO A 163 2.64 6.68 2.72
C PRO A 163 1.34 5.92 2.40
N ILE A 164 0.19 6.58 2.55
CA ILE A 164 -1.14 5.98 2.43
C ILE A 164 -1.39 5.47 1.01
N LEU A 165 -1.22 6.33 -0.01
CA LEU A 165 -1.44 5.90 -1.39
C LEU A 165 -0.41 4.84 -1.83
N LEU A 166 0.83 4.95 -1.35
CA LEU A 166 1.85 3.94 -1.60
C LEU A 166 1.42 2.57 -1.03
N HIS A 167 0.86 2.54 0.18
CA HIS A 167 0.33 1.31 0.78
C HIS A 167 -0.75 0.67 -0.10
N GLU A 168 -1.73 1.46 -0.55
CA GLU A 168 -2.77 0.95 -1.43
C GLU A 168 -2.21 0.46 -2.78
N TYR A 169 -1.23 1.16 -3.33
CA TYR A 169 -0.55 0.69 -4.53
C TYR A 169 0.29 -0.56 -4.33
N MET A 170 0.79 -0.85 -3.12
CA MET A 170 1.41 -2.14 -2.84
C MET A 170 0.36 -3.27 -2.85
N HIS A 171 -0.89 -3.01 -2.47
CA HIS A 171 -1.96 -3.97 -2.75
C HIS A 171 -2.20 -4.16 -4.25
N VAL A 172 -2.21 -3.07 -5.04
CA VAL A 172 -2.33 -3.16 -6.51
C VAL A 172 -1.19 -4.02 -7.10
N PHE A 173 0.06 -3.74 -6.74
CA PHE A 173 1.23 -4.49 -7.18
C PHE A 173 1.09 -5.98 -6.84
N HIS A 174 0.76 -6.30 -5.60
CA HIS A 174 0.58 -7.67 -5.14
C HIS A 174 -0.51 -8.39 -5.93
N PHE A 175 -1.67 -7.76 -6.13
CA PHE A 175 -2.83 -8.45 -6.68
C PHE A 175 -2.76 -8.58 -8.21
N ARG A 176 -2.14 -7.60 -8.87
CA ARG A 176 -2.23 -7.42 -10.33
C ARG A 176 -0.90 -7.61 -11.07
N LYS A 177 0.24 -7.52 -10.40
CA LYS A 177 1.58 -7.62 -11.03
C LYS A 177 2.39 -8.83 -10.58
N MET A 178 2.27 -9.26 -9.33
CA MET A 178 3.03 -10.41 -8.84
C MET A 178 2.50 -11.74 -9.41
N PRO A 179 3.37 -12.71 -9.73
CA PRO A 179 2.95 -14.07 -10.06
C PRO A 179 2.07 -14.67 -8.96
N GLY A 180 0.95 -15.29 -9.34
CA GLY A 180 -0.02 -15.83 -8.38
C GLY A 180 -0.91 -14.77 -7.69
N GLY A 181 -0.68 -13.49 -7.92
CA GLY A 181 -1.48 -12.39 -7.38
C GLY A 181 -1.62 -12.48 -5.86
N ARG A 182 -2.87 -12.45 -5.36
CA ARG A 182 -3.21 -12.59 -3.93
C ARG A 182 -2.70 -13.89 -3.29
N ASN A 183 -2.43 -14.91 -4.11
CA ASN A 183 -1.95 -16.23 -3.70
C ASN A 183 -0.48 -16.42 -4.05
N ASN A 184 0.30 -15.33 -4.14
CA ASN A 184 1.73 -15.44 -4.38
C ASN A 184 2.39 -16.34 -3.30
N PRO A 185 3.05 -17.45 -3.69
CA PRO A 185 3.53 -18.46 -2.74
C PRO A 185 4.66 -17.94 -1.83
N ASP A 186 5.49 -17.01 -2.33
CA ASP A 186 6.55 -16.40 -1.53
C ASP A 186 5.96 -15.55 -0.40
N ILE A 187 4.98 -14.68 -0.72
CA ILE A 187 4.30 -13.85 0.29
C ILE A 187 3.58 -14.71 1.32
N MET A 188 2.93 -15.80 0.89
CA MET A 188 2.31 -16.76 1.82
C MET A 188 3.33 -17.32 2.80
N THR A 189 4.47 -17.78 2.28
CA THR A 189 5.55 -18.36 3.09
C THR A 189 6.14 -17.34 4.07
N PHE A 190 6.43 -16.12 3.62
CA PHE A 190 6.98 -15.06 4.48
C PHE A 190 6.00 -14.59 5.54
N TYR A 191 4.72 -14.50 5.22
CA TYR A 191 3.66 -14.17 6.17
C TYR A 191 3.55 -15.24 7.27
N GLU A 192 3.53 -16.51 6.89
CA GLU A 192 3.42 -17.63 7.84
C GLU A 192 4.64 -17.70 8.75
N ARG A 193 5.84 -17.50 8.21
CA ARG A 193 7.07 -17.37 9.00
C ARG A 193 7.00 -16.19 9.97
N ALA A 194 6.51 -15.03 9.54
CA ALA A 194 6.39 -13.85 10.40
C ALA A 194 5.41 -14.07 11.56
N ARG A 195 4.27 -14.70 11.26
CA ARG A 195 3.22 -15.02 12.24
C ARG A 195 3.68 -16.08 13.24
N ASN A 196 4.27 -17.17 12.76
CA ASN A 196 4.66 -18.31 13.60
C ASN A 196 5.97 -18.06 14.35
N GLY A 197 6.86 -17.25 13.78
CA GLY A 197 8.15 -16.89 14.37
C GLY A 197 8.07 -15.80 15.44
N GLY A 198 6.89 -15.22 15.68
CA GLY A 198 6.71 -14.17 16.69
C GLY A 198 7.48 -12.87 16.38
N PHE A 199 7.74 -12.58 15.10
CA PHE A 199 8.51 -11.39 14.71
C PHE A 199 7.77 -10.07 14.96
N TYR A 200 6.44 -10.15 15.08
CA TYR A 200 5.57 -9.03 15.42
C TYR A 200 4.62 -9.44 16.55
N PRO A 201 4.17 -8.48 17.38
CA PRO A 201 3.16 -8.75 18.40
C PRO A 201 1.90 -9.39 17.81
N ALA A 202 1.28 -10.30 18.56
CA ALA A 202 -0.02 -10.86 18.19
C ALA A 202 -1.04 -9.74 18.03
N GLY A 203 -1.77 -9.73 16.90
CA GLY A 203 -2.74 -8.68 16.58
C GLY A 203 -2.14 -7.41 15.96
N ALA A 204 -0.83 -7.32 15.75
CA ALA A 204 -0.23 -6.23 14.99
C ALA A 204 -0.84 -6.12 13.59
N TYR A 205 -1.04 -4.90 13.10
CA TYR A 205 -1.73 -4.65 11.82
C TYR A 205 -1.06 -5.34 10.63
N VAL A 206 0.28 -5.38 10.62
CA VAL A 206 1.09 -6.09 9.61
C VAL A 206 0.77 -7.60 9.56
N LEU A 207 0.21 -8.19 10.62
CA LEU A 207 -0.19 -9.60 10.66
C LEU A 207 -1.69 -9.83 10.37
N LYS A 208 -2.48 -8.78 10.11
CA LYS A 208 -3.93 -8.86 9.88
C LYS A 208 -4.29 -9.88 8.80
N ASN A 209 -3.59 -9.86 7.67
CA ASN A 209 -3.65 -10.87 6.63
C ASN A 209 -2.42 -10.75 5.71
N ARG A 210 -2.28 -11.68 4.75
CA ARG A 210 -1.15 -11.74 3.79
C ARG A 210 -1.02 -10.49 2.92
N ALA A 211 -2.14 -9.87 2.54
CA ALA A 211 -2.11 -8.66 1.72
C ALA A 211 -1.59 -7.46 2.51
N GLU A 212 -2.06 -7.29 3.74
CA GLU A 212 -1.63 -6.23 4.67
C GLU A 212 -0.16 -6.42 5.05
N PHE A 213 0.26 -7.67 5.28
CA PHE A 213 1.65 -8.01 5.52
C PHE A 213 2.55 -7.50 4.39
N PHE A 214 2.22 -7.84 3.14
CA PHE A 214 2.99 -7.37 2.00
C PHE A 214 2.94 -5.85 1.87
N ALA A 215 1.76 -5.23 1.95
CA ALA A 215 1.63 -3.79 1.74
C ALA A 215 2.39 -3.00 2.80
N MET A 216 2.26 -3.34 4.08
CA MET A 216 3.00 -2.69 5.17
C MET A 216 4.51 -2.83 5.01
N THR A 217 5.00 -4.04 4.75
CA THR A 217 6.44 -4.30 4.68
C THR A 217 7.07 -3.75 3.40
N ALA A 218 6.39 -3.80 2.26
CA ALA A 218 6.83 -3.13 1.04
C ALA A 218 6.80 -1.60 1.20
N SER A 219 5.76 -1.04 1.83
CA SER A 219 5.70 0.40 2.10
C SER A 219 6.84 0.87 2.99
N VAL A 220 7.16 0.17 4.08
CA VAL A 220 8.31 0.57 4.91
C VAL A 220 9.64 0.37 4.19
N TYR A 221 9.74 -0.65 3.32
CA TYR A 221 10.93 -0.86 2.50
C TYR A 221 11.13 0.32 1.56
N LEU A 222 10.08 0.80 0.90
CA LEU A 222 10.18 1.90 -0.07
C LEU A 222 10.27 3.28 0.60
N HIS A 223 9.45 3.53 1.61
CA HIS A 223 9.33 4.83 2.27
C HIS A 223 10.35 5.06 3.39
N GLY A 224 10.83 3.98 4.02
CA GLY A 224 11.79 4.03 5.13
C GLY A 224 11.15 3.93 6.51
N THR A 225 9.99 4.55 6.74
CA THR A 225 9.31 4.56 8.04
C THR A 225 7.79 4.41 7.95
N LEU A 226 7.14 3.98 9.04
CA LEU A 226 5.69 3.88 9.19
C LEU A 226 5.28 4.18 10.63
N ALA A 227 4.03 4.58 10.84
CA ALA A 227 3.45 4.77 12.16
C ALA A 227 3.08 3.45 12.88
N ARG A 228 3.25 2.31 12.21
CA ARG A 228 2.92 0.97 12.70
C ARG A 228 4.05 0.01 12.32
N GLU A 229 4.11 -1.13 13.00
CA GLU A 229 5.02 -2.23 12.69
C GLU A 229 5.12 -2.48 11.16
N PRO A 230 6.33 -2.65 10.60
CA PRO A 230 7.62 -2.78 11.29
C PRO A 230 8.30 -1.46 11.70
N PHE A 231 7.60 -0.32 11.67
CA PHE A 231 8.08 1.05 12.00
C PHE A 231 9.19 1.61 11.12
N THR A 232 10.29 0.88 10.91
CA THR A 232 11.43 1.32 10.12
C THR A 232 11.92 0.22 9.18
N ARG A 233 12.59 0.65 8.09
CA ARG A 233 13.25 -0.26 7.13
C ARG A 233 14.31 -1.13 7.82
N ASP A 234 15.02 -0.57 8.80
CA ASP A 234 16.05 -1.28 9.56
C ASP A 234 15.47 -2.35 10.48
N GLU A 235 14.36 -2.06 11.15
CA GLU A 235 13.65 -3.06 11.95
C GLU A 235 13.12 -4.21 11.08
N LEU A 236 12.59 -3.91 9.89
CA LEU A 236 12.21 -4.95 8.93
C LEU A 236 13.41 -5.84 8.55
N ARG A 237 14.56 -5.22 8.24
CA ARG A 237 15.79 -5.93 7.90
C ARG A 237 16.28 -6.83 9.02
N GLN A 238 16.22 -6.36 10.27
CA GLN A 238 16.65 -7.12 11.44
C GLN A 238 15.69 -8.28 11.77
N LYS A 239 14.38 -8.02 11.76
CA LYS A 239 13.35 -9.03 12.08
C LYS A 239 13.24 -10.09 11.00
N GLN A 240 13.40 -9.71 9.72
CA GLN A 240 13.17 -10.60 8.58
C GLN A 240 14.23 -10.43 7.48
N PRO A 241 15.50 -10.77 7.71
CA PRO A 241 16.59 -10.49 6.76
C PRO A 241 16.41 -11.19 5.41
N VAL A 242 15.91 -12.43 5.39
CA VAL A 242 15.64 -13.15 4.13
C VAL A 242 14.52 -12.49 3.32
N TYR A 243 13.47 -12.02 4.01
CA TYR A 243 12.37 -11.32 3.37
C TYR A 243 12.80 -9.93 2.88
N TYR A 244 13.65 -9.24 3.63
CA TYR A 244 14.24 -7.99 3.21
C TYR A 244 15.04 -8.14 1.91
N ARG A 245 15.84 -9.22 1.77
CA ARG A 245 16.52 -9.53 0.49
C ARG A 245 15.54 -9.80 -0.65
N PHE A 246 14.43 -10.48 -0.37
CA PHE A 246 13.36 -10.65 -1.36
C PHE A 246 12.79 -9.31 -1.82
N LEU A 247 12.49 -8.38 -0.91
CA LEU A 247 12.04 -7.03 -1.26
C LEU A 247 13.11 -6.24 -2.02
N THR A 248 14.39 -6.41 -1.70
CA THR A 248 15.50 -5.82 -2.47
C THR A 248 15.58 -6.36 -3.90
N ARG A 249 15.29 -7.65 -4.13
CA ARG A 249 15.20 -8.18 -5.49
C ARG A 249 14.00 -7.64 -6.26
N LEU A 250 12.90 -7.34 -5.57
CA LEU A 250 11.69 -6.77 -6.18
C LEU A 250 11.79 -5.27 -6.49
N PHE A 251 12.40 -4.50 -5.59
CA PHE A 251 12.28 -3.04 -5.58
C PHE A 251 13.62 -2.30 -5.39
N GLY A 252 14.69 -3.04 -5.12
CA GLY A 252 16.02 -2.48 -5.00
C GLY A 252 16.58 -2.07 -6.36
N PRO A 253 17.70 -1.33 -6.37
CA PRO A 253 18.44 -1.06 -7.59
C PRO A 253 18.77 -2.35 -8.35
N VAL A 254 18.77 -2.30 -9.67
CA VAL A 254 19.20 -3.43 -10.52
C VAL A 254 20.60 -3.88 -10.06
N GLY A 255 20.73 -5.15 -9.67
CA GLY A 255 21.98 -5.73 -9.13
C GLY A 255 22.08 -5.79 -7.61
N ALA A 256 21.26 -5.07 -6.84
CA ALA A 256 21.32 -5.05 -5.37
C ALA A 256 20.97 -6.40 -4.69
N GLY A 257 20.39 -7.33 -5.46
CA GLY A 257 20.13 -8.70 -5.03
C GLY A 257 21.23 -9.71 -5.38
N ALA A 258 22.21 -9.34 -6.21
CA ALA A 258 23.29 -10.22 -6.65
C ALA A 258 24.49 -10.21 -5.69
N ASP A 259 24.76 -9.07 -5.04
CA ASP A 259 25.89 -8.92 -4.10
C ASP A 259 25.65 -9.56 -2.73
N ALA A 260 24.41 -9.98 -2.44
CA ALA A 260 24.03 -10.53 -1.14
C ALA A 260 24.17 -12.06 -1.05
N ASP A 261 24.31 -12.75 -2.19
CA ASP A 261 24.32 -14.21 -2.29
C ASP A 261 25.46 -14.67 -3.21
N GLY A 262 26.71 -14.45 -2.80
CA GLY A 262 27.88 -15.15 -3.35
C GLY A 262 27.88 -16.67 -3.07
N GLU A 263 26.71 -17.31 -3.13
CA GLU A 263 26.52 -18.74 -2.94
C GLU A 263 25.53 -19.24 -4.01
N PRO A 264 25.98 -20.08 -4.96
CA PRO A 264 25.10 -20.70 -5.93
C PRO A 264 24.17 -21.67 -5.19
N LEU A 265 22.86 -21.52 -5.45
CA LEU A 265 21.86 -22.51 -5.05
C LEU A 265 22.24 -23.87 -5.66
N LEU A 266 22.63 -24.78 -4.76
CA LEU A 266 22.92 -26.20 -4.91
C LEU A 266 22.82 -26.79 -6.32
N SER A 267 24.00 -27.22 -6.78
CA SER A 267 24.22 -28.43 -7.57
C SER A 267 23.18 -29.52 -7.27
N THR A 268 22.38 -29.87 -8.27
CA THR A 268 21.78 -31.20 -8.35
C THR A 268 22.78 -32.09 -9.09
N ALA A 269 23.63 -32.76 -8.32
CA ALA A 269 24.42 -33.89 -8.77
C ALA A 269 23.91 -35.16 -8.06
N THR A 270 23.29 -36.04 -8.85
CA THR A 270 23.03 -37.49 -8.71
C THR A 270 22.10 -37.82 -9.88
N GLU A 271 22.41 -38.63 -10.89
CA GLU A 271 23.47 -39.61 -11.22
C GLU A 271 23.64 -39.59 -12.75
#